data_AF-A0A4S9X2C9-F1
#
_entry.id   AF-A0A4S9X2C9-F1
#
_cell.length_a   1.000
_cell.length_b   1.000
_cell.length_c   1.000
_cell.angle_alpha   90.00
_cell.angle_beta   90.00
_cell.angle_gamma   90.00
#
_symmetry.space_group_name_H-M   'P 1'
#
loop_
_entity.id
_entity.type
_entity.pdbx_description
1 polymer ?
#
loop_
_entity_poly.entity_id
_entity_poly.type
_entity_poly.pdbx_seq_one_letter_code
_entity_poly.pdbx_strand_id
1 'polypeptide(L)'
;MSPPIEEILADYDWQPELVERISYRDVATPIKIHPPNLLWPQIFLEIKDRIIAALGETAVSVNHVGSTSVPGLPAKDIIDIDLVVQDPTDESAYVKALESAGFNFLLRERHWHEHRFFYTSAPQAINLHVWGPDCAEVARHQIFRQRLLNHPGDLAMYAECKDVAARETREDGGDMNEYTARKTEVIKKILRNAFVDLGL
;
A
#
# COMPACT_ATOMS: atom_id res chain seq x y z
N MET A 1 -2.28 6.02 -20.03
CA MET A 1 -3.70 6.35 -20.25
C MET A 1 -4.30 6.53 -18.85
N SER A 2 -5.53 6.15 -18.55
CA SER A 2 -6.03 6.08 -17.16
C SER A 2 -6.79 4.77 -17.02
N PRO A 3 -6.83 4.13 -15.83
CA PRO A 3 -7.56 2.88 -15.65
C PRO A 3 -9.03 3.04 -16.05
N PRO A 4 -9.67 1.99 -16.59
CA PRO A 4 -11.12 1.96 -16.78
C PRO A 4 -11.85 2.23 -15.44
N ILE A 5 -12.92 3.02 -15.48
CA ILE A 5 -13.69 3.37 -14.27
C ILE A 5 -14.26 2.11 -13.63
N GLU A 6 -14.70 1.13 -14.42
CA GLU A 6 -15.24 -0.13 -13.93
C GLU A 6 -14.22 -0.89 -13.07
N GLU A 7 -12.94 -0.85 -13.44
CA GLU A 7 -11.86 -1.45 -12.63
C GLU A 7 -11.57 -0.64 -11.37
N ILE A 8 -11.65 0.70 -11.43
CA ILE A 8 -11.51 1.56 -10.24
C ILE A 8 -12.63 1.30 -9.24
N LEU A 9 -13.85 1.03 -9.70
CA LEU A 9 -15.03 0.80 -8.86
C LEU A 9 -15.16 -0.65 -8.36
N ALA A 10 -14.44 -1.59 -8.98
CA ALA A 10 -14.52 -3.01 -8.61
C ALA A 10 -14.14 -3.23 -7.13
N ASP A 11 -14.89 -4.09 -6.47
CA ASP A 11 -14.49 -4.68 -5.19
C ASP A 11 -13.61 -5.90 -5.48
N TYR A 12 -12.50 -6.03 -4.77
CA TYR A 12 -11.62 -7.20 -4.84
C TYR A 12 -11.80 -8.04 -3.60
N ASP A 13 -12.07 -9.32 -3.82
CA ASP A 13 -12.06 -10.33 -2.78
C ASP A 13 -10.68 -10.95 -2.70
N TRP A 14 -10.10 -10.94 -1.49
CA TRP A 14 -8.77 -11.46 -1.22
C TRP A 14 -8.76 -12.99 -1.43
N GLN A 15 -7.90 -13.45 -2.36
CA GLN A 15 -7.74 -14.86 -2.74
C GLN A 15 -6.31 -15.34 -2.40
N PRO A 16 -6.01 -15.63 -1.12
CA PRO A 16 -4.67 -16.01 -0.68
C PRO A 16 -4.10 -17.24 -1.38
N GLU A 17 -4.95 -18.15 -1.84
CA GLU A 17 -4.58 -19.36 -2.58
C GLU A 17 -3.98 -19.09 -3.96
N LEU A 18 -4.22 -17.91 -4.52
CA LEU A 18 -3.68 -17.48 -5.82
C LEU A 18 -2.38 -16.67 -5.68
N VAL A 19 -1.89 -16.48 -4.45
CA VAL A 19 -0.65 -15.77 -4.14
C VAL A 19 0.55 -16.70 -4.37
N GLU A 20 1.46 -16.29 -5.25
CA GLU A 20 2.73 -16.96 -5.44
C GLU A 20 3.77 -16.37 -4.48
N ARG A 21 4.13 -17.12 -3.43
CA ARG A 21 5.08 -16.70 -2.40
C ARG A 21 6.53 -16.86 -2.86
N ILE A 22 7.32 -15.79 -2.82
CA ILE A 22 8.75 -15.77 -3.21
C ILE A 22 9.68 -15.84 -2.01
N SER A 23 9.37 -15.08 -0.95
CA SER A 23 10.14 -15.07 0.30
C SER A 23 9.23 -14.78 1.49
N TYR A 24 9.81 -14.79 2.70
CA TYR A 24 9.11 -14.50 3.95
C TYR A 24 9.78 -13.33 4.66
N ARG A 25 8.97 -12.54 5.36
CA ARG A 25 9.51 -11.48 6.23
C ARG A 25 10.41 -12.09 7.29
N ASP A 26 11.58 -11.49 7.43
CA ASP A 26 12.59 -11.82 8.44
C ASP A 26 12.19 -11.34 9.84
N VAL A 27 11.37 -10.29 9.91
CA VAL A 27 10.84 -9.73 11.15
C VAL A 27 9.32 -9.60 11.07
N ALA A 28 8.64 -10.11 12.09
CA ALA A 28 7.21 -9.92 12.24
C ALA A 28 6.91 -8.42 12.42
N THR A 29 5.99 -7.88 11.60
CA THR A 29 5.61 -6.48 11.71
C THR A 29 4.53 -6.34 12.78
N PRO A 30 4.79 -5.66 13.90
CA PRO A 30 3.83 -5.58 14.99
C PRO A 30 2.58 -4.81 14.55
N ILE A 31 1.41 -5.28 14.97
CA ILE A 31 0.14 -4.55 14.83
C ILE A 31 0.08 -3.49 15.93
N LYS A 32 0.92 -2.46 15.78
CA LYS A 32 1.03 -1.33 16.70
C LYS A 32 0.73 -0.04 15.94
N ILE A 33 -0.26 0.71 16.43
CA ILE A 33 -0.57 2.03 15.90
C ILE A 33 0.25 3.04 16.68
N HIS A 34 0.95 3.90 15.96
CA HIS A 34 1.73 5.00 16.48
C HIS A 34 0.98 6.32 16.27
N PRO A 35 1.22 7.32 17.13
CA PRO A 35 0.80 8.69 16.84
C PRO A 35 1.34 9.15 15.48
N PRO A 36 0.70 10.14 14.84
CA PRO A 36 1.18 10.68 13.57
C PRO A 36 2.62 11.16 13.69
N ASN A 37 3.47 10.75 12.74
CA ASN A 37 4.87 11.13 12.71
C ASN A 37 5.14 12.11 11.56
N LEU A 38 5.62 13.32 11.89
CA LEU A 38 5.94 14.36 10.91
C LEU A 38 7.13 13.99 10.01
N LEU A 39 7.91 12.96 10.36
CA LEU A 39 9.04 12.50 9.56
C LEU A 39 8.65 11.53 8.44
N TRP A 40 7.46 10.92 8.45
CA TRP A 40 7.07 9.95 7.41
C TRP A 40 7.18 10.47 5.98
N PRO A 41 6.79 11.72 5.65
CA PRO A 41 6.99 12.25 4.30
C PRO A 41 8.46 12.33 3.91
N GLN A 42 9.34 12.72 4.83
CA GLN A 42 10.78 12.81 4.57
C GLN A 42 11.39 11.42 4.37
N ILE A 43 11.01 10.45 5.20
CA ILE A 43 11.44 9.05 5.06
C ILE A 43 10.98 8.49 3.71
N PHE A 44 9.74 8.77 3.28
CA PHE A 44 9.29 8.40 1.94
C PHE A 44 10.17 9.00 0.84
N LEU A 45 10.53 10.29 0.92
CA LEU A 45 11.38 10.93 -0.09
C LEU A 45 12.74 10.25 -0.21
N GLU A 46 13.37 9.88 0.92
CA GLU A 46 14.64 9.14 0.92
C GLU A 46 14.50 7.75 0.27
N ILE A 47 13.40 7.05 0.54
CA ILE A 47 13.11 5.74 -0.08
C ILE A 47 12.84 5.90 -1.57
N LYS A 48 12.10 6.93 -1.97
CA LYS A 48 11.83 7.26 -3.37
C LYS A 48 13.12 7.51 -4.13
N ASP A 49 14.03 8.31 -3.57
CA ASP A 49 15.34 8.58 -4.17
C ASP A 49 16.16 7.29 -4.30
N ARG A 50 16.10 6.39 -3.32
CA ARG A 50 16.72 5.06 -3.38
C ARG A 50 16.17 4.20 -4.53
N ILE A 51 14.85 4.19 -4.72
CA ILE A 51 14.18 3.46 -5.82
C ILE A 51 14.59 4.04 -7.16
N ILE A 52 14.54 5.37 -7.32
CA ILE A 52 14.91 6.05 -8.57
C ILE A 52 16.38 5.83 -8.89
N ALA A 53 17.28 5.90 -7.90
CA ALA A 53 18.71 5.63 -8.11
C ALA A 53 18.98 4.18 -8.57
N ALA A 54 18.17 3.21 -8.11
CA ALA A 54 18.30 1.81 -8.50
C ALA A 54 17.72 1.50 -9.89
N LEU A 55 16.61 2.17 -10.26
CA LEU A 55 15.82 1.80 -11.43
C LEU A 55 15.95 2.76 -12.62
N GLY A 56 16.35 4.01 -12.39
CA GLY A 56 16.39 5.04 -13.43
C GLY A 56 15.05 5.16 -14.16
N GLU A 57 15.08 5.08 -15.48
CA GLU A 57 13.89 5.20 -16.35
C GLU A 57 12.91 4.02 -16.22
N THR A 58 13.33 2.88 -15.63
CA THR A 58 12.42 1.75 -15.36
C THR A 58 11.33 2.14 -14.36
N ALA A 59 11.61 3.06 -13.44
CA ALA A 59 10.62 3.60 -12.51
C ALA A 59 9.80 4.71 -13.18
N VAL A 60 8.62 4.36 -13.69
CA VAL A 60 7.70 5.30 -14.35
C VAL A 60 7.11 6.28 -13.33
N SER A 61 6.72 5.81 -12.15
CA SER A 61 6.32 6.68 -11.04
C SER A 61 6.53 6.00 -9.69
N VAL A 62 6.72 6.82 -8.65
CA VAL A 62 6.88 6.36 -7.25
C VAL A 62 6.05 7.27 -6.35
N ASN A 63 5.03 6.70 -5.72
CA ASN A 63 3.98 7.44 -5.01
C ASN A 63 3.87 6.99 -3.55
N HIS A 64 3.77 7.95 -2.63
CA HIS A 64 3.52 7.67 -1.21
C HIS A 64 2.04 7.37 -1.03
N VAL A 65 1.73 6.19 -0.51
CA VAL A 65 0.35 5.72 -0.29
C VAL A 65 0.19 5.19 1.13
N GLY A 66 -0.98 4.61 1.42
CA GLY A 66 -1.29 4.11 2.74
C GLY A 66 -1.42 5.21 3.80
N SER A 67 -1.50 4.82 5.06
CA SER A 67 -1.82 5.75 6.16
C SER A 67 -0.72 6.76 6.44
N THR A 68 0.56 6.40 6.24
CA THR A 68 1.69 7.29 6.53
C THR A 68 1.83 8.44 5.54
N SER A 69 1.12 8.38 4.41
CA SER A 69 1.02 9.45 3.42
C SER A 69 0.01 10.55 3.77
N VAL A 70 -0.76 10.37 4.84
CA VAL A 70 -1.82 11.28 5.31
C VAL A 70 -1.36 11.97 6.62
N PRO A 71 -1.04 13.27 6.58
CA PRO A 71 -0.64 14.01 7.77
C PRO A 71 -1.69 13.95 8.88
N GLY A 72 -1.25 13.76 10.12
CA GLY A 72 -2.14 13.73 11.28
C GLY A 72 -2.89 12.41 11.51
N LEU A 73 -2.69 11.39 10.67
CA LEU A 73 -3.35 10.09 10.81
C LEU A 73 -2.48 9.10 11.61
N PRO A 74 -2.95 8.55 12.76
CA PRO A 74 -2.24 7.48 13.45
C PRO A 74 -2.10 6.23 12.57
N ALA A 75 -0.92 5.60 12.55
CA ALA A 75 -0.65 4.49 11.63
C ALA A 75 0.34 3.49 12.21
N LYS A 76 0.43 2.30 11.59
CA LYS A 76 1.61 1.46 11.74
C LYS A 76 2.80 2.20 11.16
N ASP A 77 3.97 2.06 11.77
CA ASP A 77 5.20 2.70 11.30
C ASP A 77 5.80 1.96 10.10
N ILE A 78 5.06 1.96 8.99
CA ILE A 78 5.39 1.30 7.73
C ILE A 78 5.10 2.29 6.60
N ILE A 79 6.07 2.51 5.72
CA ILE A 79 5.86 3.33 4.52
C ILE A 79 5.30 2.44 3.42
N ASP A 80 4.08 2.72 2.95
CA ASP A 80 3.48 2.06 1.80
C ASP A 80 3.76 2.89 0.53
N ILE A 81 4.24 2.23 -0.52
CA ILE A 81 4.68 2.87 -1.76
C ILE A 81 4.11 2.12 -2.95
N ASP A 82 3.54 2.86 -3.90
CA ASP A 82 3.27 2.37 -5.25
C ASP A 82 4.45 2.74 -6.16
N LEU A 83 5.05 1.73 -6.77
CA LEU A 83 6.00 1.84 -7.88
C LEU A 83 5.32 1.39 -9.17
N VAL A 84 5.28 2.26 -10.17
CA VAL A 84 4.81 1.90 -11.51
C VAL A 84 6.02 1.64 -12.39
N VAL A 85 6.02 0.50 -13.06
CA VAL A 85 6.97 0.14 -14.12
C VAL A 85 6.21 -0.09 -15.43
N GLN A 86 6.91 -0.16 -16.57
CA GLN A 86 6.26 -0.35 -17.87
C GLN A 86 5.57 -1.72 -17.99
N ASP A 87 6.24 -2.78 -17.54
CA ASP A 87 5.69 -4.13 -17.50
C ASP A 87 6.07 -4.79 -16.17
N PRO A 88 5.11 -4.98 -15.24
CA PRO A 88 5.40 -5.64 -13.97
C PRO A 88 5.72 -7.13 -14.16
N THR A 89 5.46 -7.71 -15.33
CA THR A 89 5.84 -9.09 -15.64
C THR A 89 7.28 -9.23 -16.10
N ASP A 90 7.91 -8.16 -16.60
CA ASP A 90 9.34 -8.11 -16.91
C ASP A 90 10.18 -7.87 -15.65
N GLU A 91 10.13 -8.85 -14.77
CA GLU A 91 10.87 -8.88 -13.52
C GLU A 91 12.39 -8.77 -13.70
N SER A 92 12.90 -9.15 -14.87
CA SER A 92 14.33 -9.05 -15.19
C SER A 92 14.81 -7.59 -15.24
N ALA A 93 13.92 -6.65 -15.55
CA ALA A 93 14.22 -5.23 -15.67
C ALA A 93 14.38 -4.52 -14.32
N TYR A 94 13.84 -5.06 -13.21
CA TYR A 94 13.79 -4.32 -11.95
C TYR A 94 14.06 -5.14 -10.67
N VAL A 95 13.77 -6.45 -10.63
CA VAL A 95 13.87 -7.25 -9.38
C VAL A 95 15.28 -7.20 -8.81
N LYS A 96 16.29 -7.55 -9.61
CA LYS A 96 17.68 -7.61 -9.14
C LYS A 96 18.19 -6.24 -8.65
N ALA A 97 17.76 -5.16 -9.31
CA ALA A 97 18.13 -3.81 -8.93
C ALA A 97 17.48 -3.40 -7.59
N LEU A 98 16.18 -3.71 -7.40
CA LEU A 98 15.48 -3.51 -6.14
C LEU A 98 16.09 -4.34 -4.99
N GLU A 99 16.39 -5.61 -5.23
CA GLU A 99 17.06 -6.47 -4.25
C GLU A 99 18.44 -5.94 -3.86
N SER A 100 19.23 -5.50 -4.84
CA SER A 100 20.53 -4.86 -4.59
C SER A 100 20.41 -3.55 -3.81
N ALA A 101 19.27 -2.86 -3.92
CA ALA A 101 18.93 -1.69 -3.13
C ALA A 101 18.31 -2.01 -1.76
N GLY A 102 18.14 -3.30 -1.41
CA GLY A 102 17.65 -3.75 -0.10
C GLY A 102 16.12 -3.93 -0.01
N PHE A 103 15.41 -4.03 -1.14
CA PHE A 103 14.01 -4.42 -1.18
C PHE A 103 13.88 -5.91 -1.51
N ASN A 104 13.28 -6.69 -0.61
CA ASN A 104 13.17 -8.14 -0.75
C ASN A 104 11.87 -8.51 -1.45
N PHE A 105 11.94 -9.34 -2.49
CA PHE A 105 10.78 -9.77 -3.26
C PHE A 105 9.94 -10.77 -2.46
N LEU A 106 8.73 -10.38 -2.07
CA LEU A 106 7.90 -11.16 -1.15
C LEU A 106 6.96 -12.13 -1.88
N LEU A 107 6.20 -11.63 -2.85
CA LEU A 107 5.12 -12.39 -3.50
C LEU A 107 4.72 -11.81 -4.86
N ARG A 108 4.05 -12.63 -5.67
CA ARG A 108 3.36 -12.24 -6.91
C ARG A 108 1.87 -12.53 -6.78
N GLU A 109 1.03 -11.65 -7.29
CA GLU A 109 -0.42 -11.80 -7.37
C GLU A 109 -0.86 -11.54 -8.81
N ARG A 110 -0.64 -12.53 -9.69
CA ARG A 110 -0.92 -12.42 -11.13
C ARG A 110 -2.38 -12.06 -11.43
N HIS A 111 -3.29 -12.65 -10.67
CA HIS A 111 -4.73 -12.45 -10.77
C HIS A 111 -5.18 -11.03 -10.36
N TRP A 112 -4.35 -10.27 -9.66
CA TRP A 112 -4.64 -8.92 -9.19
C TRP A 112 -3.68 -7.94 -9.85
N HIS A 113 -3.97 -7.62 -11.12
CA HIS A 113 -3.22 -6.67 -11.94
C HIS A 113 -1.72 -6.95 -12.05
N GLU A 114 -1.33 -8.23 -12.08
CA GLU A 114 0.08 -8.60 -12.20
C GLU A 114 0.93 -7.95 -11.07
N HIS A 115 0.38 -7.87 -9.86
CA HIS A 115 1.03 -7.23 -8.72
C HIS A 115 2.28 -7.99 -8.27
N ARG A 116 3.36 -7.24 -8.02
CA ARG A 116 4.54 -7.74 -7.32
C ARG A 116 4.73 -6.95 -6.04
N PHE A 117 5.03 -7.66 -4.96
CA PHE A 117 5.16 -7.02 -3.66
C PHE A 117 6.53 -7.25 -3.06
N PHE A 118 7.17 -6.15 -2.64
CA PHE A 118 8.46 -6.13 -2.00
C PHE A 118 8.35 -5.54 -0.60
N TYR A 119 9.34 -5.84 0.25
CA TYR A 119 9.43 -5.25 1.56
C TYR A 119 10.87 -4.97 2.00
N THR A 120 10.99 -4.06 2.96
CA THR A 120 12.20 -3.86 3.77
C THR A 120 11.76 -3.85 5.23
N SER A 121 12.57 -4.42 6.14
CA SER A 121 12.31 -4.41 7.59
C SER A 121 13.20 -3.44 8.35
N ALA A 122 14.37 -3.08 7.80
CA ALA A 122 15.35 -2.20 8.41
C ALA A 122 16.10 -1.36 7.34
N PRO A 123 16.51 -0.12 7.65
CA PRO A 123 16.30 0.60 8.92
C PRO A 123 14.85 1.05 9.13
N GLN A 124 14.04 1.11 8.07
CA GLN A 124 12.61 1.44 8.10
C GLN A 124 11.79 0.29 7.50
N ALA A 125 10.63 -0.01 8.09
CA ALA A 125 9.69 -0.95 7.51
C ALA A 125 8.99 -0.34 6.29
N ILE A 126 9.00 -1.05 5.16
CA ILE A 126 8.46 -0.58 3.88
C ILE A 126 7.63 -1.69 3.24
N ASN A 127 6.53 -1.29 2.63
CA ASN A 127 5.73 -2.07 1.70
C ASN A 127 5.84 -1.41 0.32
N LEU A 128 6.35 -2.13 -0.66
CA LEU A 128 6.54 -1.63 -2.00
C LEU A 128 5.70 -2.46 -2.97
N HIS A 129 4.62 -1.87 -3.44
CA HIS A 129 3.70 -2.44 -4.42
C HIS A 129 4.15 -2.06 -5.82
N VAL A 130 4.36 -3.03 -6.69
CA VAL A 130 4.79 -2.83 -8.08
C VAL A 130 3.62 -3.13 -9.00
N TRP A 131 3.30 -2.15 -9.84
CA TRP A 131 2.16 -2.16 -10.75
C TRP A 131 2.58 -1.83 -12.18
N GLY A 132 1.75 -2.23 -13.14
CA GLY A 132 1.85 -1.74 -14.51
C GLY A 132 1.25 -0.34 -14.69
N PRO A 133 1.45 0.28 -15.86
CA PRO A 133 0.82 1.54 -16.20
C PRO A 133 -0.70 1.41 -16.14
N ASP A 134 -1.39 2.49 -15.78
CA ASP A 134 -2.85 2.55 -15.76
C ASP A 134 -3.54 1.53 -14.85
N CYS A 135 -2.83 0.97 -13.85
CA CYS A 135 -3.43 0.07 -12.86
C CYS A 135 -4.48 0.81 -11.98
N ALA A 136 -5.66 0.21 -11.84
CA ALA A 136 -6.76 0.75 -11.04
C ALA A 136 -6.39 0.93 -9.56
N GLU A 137 -5.58 0.05 -8.98
CA GLU A 137 -5.16 0.15 -7.57
C GLU A 137 -4.31 1.39 -7.30
N VAL A 138 -3.45 1.80 -8.24
CA VAL A 138 -2.70 3.06 -8.13
C VAL A 138 -3.65 4.25 -8.03
N ALA A 139 -4.70 4.27 -8.85
CA ALA A 139 -5.74 5.31 -8.78
C ALA A 139 -6.54 5.22 -7.48
N ARG A 140 -6.96 4.03 -7.06
CA ARG A 140 -7.72 3.81 -5.81
C ARG A 140 -6.94 4.26 -4.58
N HIS A 141 -5.64 3.95 -4.50
CA HIS A 141 -4.79 4.43 -3.41
C HIS A 141 -4.71 5.96 -3.37
N GLN A 142 -4.57 6.62 -4.52
CA GLN A 142 -4.56 8.09 -4.59
C GLN A 142 -5.91 8.70 -4.22
N ILE A 143 -7.02 8.15 -4.72
CA ILE A 143 -8.38 8.58 -4.41
C ILE A 143 -8.63 8.45 -2.90
N PHE A 144 -8.29 7.31 -2.30
CA PHE A 144 -8.44 7.08 -0.87
C PHE A 144 -7.64 8.08 -0.05
N ARG A 145 -6.35 8.28 -0.39
CA ARG A 145 -5.49 9.27 0.25
C ARG A 145 -6.10 10.68 0.16
N GLN A 146 -6.52 11.09 -1.02
CA GLN A 146 -7.08 12.42 -1.24
C GLN A 146 -8.42 12.62 -0.51
N ARG A 147 -9.24 11.57 -0.41
CA ARG A 147 -10.47 11.56 0.38
C ARG A 147 -10.17 11.87 1.84
N LEU A 148 -9.22 11.16 2.45
CA LEU A 148 -8.85 11.35 3.85
C LEU A 148 -8.26 12.74 4.13
N LEU A 149 -7.54 13.34 3.18
CA LEU A 149 -7.00 14.70 3.31
C LEU A 149 -8.11 15.76 3.34
N ASN A 150 -9.18 15.56 2.56
CA ASN A 150 -10.21 16.58 2.36
C ASN A 150 -11.46 16.37 3.21
N HIS A 151 -11.61 15.21 3.87
CA HIS A 151 -12.83 14.84 4.60
C HIS A 151 -12.50 14.42 6.03
N PRO A 152 -12.51 15.36 7.00
CA PRO A 152 -12.19 15.07 8.40
C PRO A 152 -13.06 13.98 9.03
N GLY A 153 -14.32 13.84 8.58
CA GLY A 153 -15.22 12.77 9.04
C GLY A 153 -14.74 11.37 8.66
N ASP A 154 -14.32 11.18 7.39
CA ASP A 154 -13.79 9.89 6.93
C ASP A 154 -12.40 9.61 7.52
N LEU A 155 -11.59 10.67 7.72
CA LEU A 155 -10.32 10.56 8.45
C LEU A 155 -10.52 10.04 9.87
N ALA A 156 -11.46 10.61 10.63
CA ALA A 156 -11.78 10.20 11.98
C ALA A 156 -12.32 8.76 12.02
N MET A 157 -13.26 8.42 11.12
CA MET A 157 -13.81 7.07 11.00
C MET A 157 -12.72 6.03 10.70
N TYR A 158 -11.77 6.35 9.81
CA TYR A 158 -10.67 5.45 9.50
C TYR A 158 -9.66 5.31 10.64
N ALA A 159 -9.38 6.40 11.37
CA ALA A 159 -8.50 6.37 12.54
C ALA A 159 -9.08 5.49 13.65
N GLU A 160 -10.36 5.66 13.98
CA GLU A 160 -11.07 4.85 14.97
C GLU A 160 -11.10 3.37 14.56
N CYS A 161 -11.47 3.08 13.30
CA CYS A 161 -11.48 1.72 12.78
C CYS A 161 -10.12 1.03 12.92
N LYS A 162 -9.02 1.73 12.65
CA LYS A 162 -7.67 1.16 12.80
C LYS A 162 -7.32 0.87 14.26
N ASP A 163 -7.72 1.73 15.18
CA ASP A 163 -7.46 1.53 16.60
C ASP A 163 -8.22 0.31 17.13
N VAL A 164 -9.52 0.24 16.83
CA VAL A 164 -10.40 -0.90 17.17
C VAL A 164 -9.85 -2.19 16.56
N ALA A 165 -9.57 -2.20 15.25
CA ALA A 165 -9.03 -3.39 14.57
C ALA A 165 -7.69 -3.83 15.17
N ALA A 166 -6.80 -2.90 15.50
CA ALA A 166 -5.51 -3.22 16.09
C ALA A 166 -5.67 -3.78 17.51
N ARG A 167 -6.57 -3.23 18.32
CA ARG A 167 -6.87 -3.72 19.67
C ARG A 167 -7.45 -5.13 19.63
N GLU A 168 -8.51 -5.34 18.88
CA GLU A 168 -9.21 -6.64 18.84
C GLU A 168 -8.32 -7.74 18.25
N THR A 169 -7.56 -7.44 17.19
CA THR A 169 -6.64 -8.44 16.62
C THR A 169 -5.58 -8.87 17.65
N ARG A 170 -5.08 -7.94 18.48
CA ARG A 170 -4.13 -8.30 19.55
C ARG A 170 -4.78 -9.10 20.67
N GLU A 171 -6.01 -8.75 21.05
CA GLU A 171 -6.78 -9.45 22.09
C GLU A 171 -7.11 -10.89 21.67
N ASP A 172 -7.43 -11.08 20.38
CA ASP A 172 -7.78 -12.39 19.81
C ASP A 172 -6.55 -13.24 19.43
N GLY A 173 -5.33 -12.71 19.58
CA GLY A 173 -4.09 -13.38 19.16
C GLY A 173 -3.96 -13.52 17.63
N GLY A 174 -4.64 -12.64 16.90
CA GLY A 174 -4.75 -12.62 15.46
C GLY A 174 -3.53 -12.11 14.71
N ASP A 175 -3.60 -12.18 13.38
CA ASP A 175 -2.50 -11.82 12.48
C ASP A 175 -2.79 -10.55 11.64
N MET A 176 -1.86 -10.23 10.73
CA MET A 176 -1.98 -9.05 9.87
C MET A 176 -3.15 -9.16 8.87
N ASN A 177 -3.55 -10.37 8.48
CA ASN A 177 -4.66 -10.57 7.56
C ASN A 177 -5.98 -10.28 8.28
N GLU A 178 -6.14 -10.75 9.51
CA GLU A 178 -7.31 -10.44 10.34
C GLU A 178 -7.41 -8.93 10.63
N TYR A 179 -6.30 -8.28 10.98
CA TYR A 179 -6.27 -6.82 11.13
C TYR A 179 -6.69 -6.10 9.84
N THR A 180 -6.31 -6.60 8.67
CA THR A 180 -6.68 -6.02 7.38
C THR A 180 -8.16 -6.23 7.11
N ALA A 181 -8.67 -7.45 7.30
CA ALA A 181 -10.07 -7.82 7.11
C ALA A 181 -11.03 -6.98 7.97
N ARG A 182 -10.69 -6.72 9.24
CA ARG A 182 -11.50 -5.89 10.16
C ARG A 182 -11.71 -4.45 9.67
N LYS A 183 -10.86 -3.96 8.76
CA LYS A 183 -10.95 -2.60 8.21
C LYS A 183 -11.63 -2.54 6.83
N THR A 184 -11.79 -3.68 6.17
CA THR A 184 -12.22 -3.75 4.77
C THR A 184 -13.52 -2.98 4.52
N GLU A 185 -14.54 -3.17 5.35
CA GLU A 185 -15.83 -2.49 5.17
C GLU A 185 -15.75 -0.97 5.33
N VAL A 186 -14.93 -0.49 6.27
CA VAL A 186 -14.70 0.96 6.44
C VAL A 186 -13.94 1.53 5.25
N ILE A 187 -12.91 0.82 4.75
CA ILE A 187 -12.15 1.23 3.56
C ILE A 187 -13.09 1.30 2.34
N LYS A 188 -13.89 0.24 2.10
CA LYS A 188 -14.88 0.20 1.02
C LYS A 188 -15.88 1.35 1.12
N LYS A 189 -16.38 1.64 2.33
CA LYS A 189 -17.30 2.77 2.55
C LYS A 189 -16.67 4.12 2.20
N ILE A 190 -15.43 4.37 2.63
CA ILE A 190 -14.72 5.63 2.33
C ILE A 190 -14.46 5.76 0.84
N LEU A 191 -14.06 4.67 0.16
CA LEU A 191 -13.90 4.65 -1.30
C LEU A 191 -15.21 4.96 -2.01
N ARG A 192 -16.31 4.33 -1.63
CA ARG A 192 -17.65 4.62 -2.20
C ARG A 192 -18.03 6.09 -2.03
N ASN A 193 -17.80 6.68 -0.85
CA ASN A 193 -18.02 8.11 -0.64
C ASN A 193 -17.13 8.96 -1.57
N ALA A 194 -15.87 8.58 -1.75
CA ALA A 194 -14.94 9.27 -2.65
C ALA A 194 -15.38 9.19 -4.11
N PHE A 195 -15.86 8.03 -4.56
CA PHE A 195 -16.34 7.83 -5.92
C PHE A 195 -17.57 8.69 -6.20
N VAL A 196 -18.53 8.74 -5.28
CA VAL A 196 -19.72 9.61 -5.39
C VAL A 196 -19.32 11.08 -5.53
N ASP A 197 -18.39 11.57 -4.71
CA ASP A 197 -17.94 12.96 -4.78
C ASP A 197 -17.16 13.29 -6.07
N LEU A 198 -16.52 12.29 -6.67
CA LEU A 198 -15.83 12.41 -7.96
C LEU A 198 -16.77 12.22 -9.16
N GLY A 199 -18.02 11.82 -8.94
CA GLY A 199 -18.97 11.51 -10.01
C GLY A 199 -18.62 10.25 -10.81
N LEU A 200 -17.95 9.29 -10.17
CA LEU A 200 -17.60 7.98 -10.73
C LEU A 200 -18.72 6.95 -10.51
#